data_AF-A0A564SSE8-F1
#
_entry.id   AF-A0A564SSE8-F1
#
_cell.length_a   1.000
_cell.length_b   1.000
_cell.length_c   1.000
_cell.angle_alpha   90.00
_cell.angle_beta   90.00
_cell.angle_gamma   90.00
#
_symmetry.space_group_name_H-M   'P 1'
#
loop_
_entity.id
_entity.type
_entity.pdbx_description
1 polymer ?
#
loop_
_entity_poly.entity_id
_entity_poly.type
_entity_poly.pdbx_seq_one_letter_code
_entity_poly.pdbx_strand_id
1 'polypeptide(L)'
;MWRDIKDYEGLYEINENAVVRRVEGKGIDGRKVTTHVVVSSKTRKGTRYIALWKNGNRKTFMLHKLYAEAFYMSENEACRRLYKGFIGYGQAVQNVKDILLKNLSDLEKEQSIGENRHDEILYIQQFLDELKNDKVCGVRQVENIK
;
A
#
# COMPACT_ATOMS: atom_id res chain seq x y z
N MET A 1 -7.01 -11.85 -9.27
CA MET A 1 -8.06 -12.34 -8.33
C MET A 1 -8.95 -11.19 -7.86
N TRP A 2 -10.22 -11.44 -7.52
CA TRP A 2 -11.12 -10.48 -6.87
C TRP A 2 -11.25 -10.84 -5.38
N ARG A 3 -11.38 -9.83 -4.51
CA ARG A 3 -11.54 -9.99 -3.06
C ARG A 3 -12.63 -9.05 -2.55
N ASP A 4 -13.41 -9.50 -1.57
CA ASP A 4 -14.40 -8.66 -0.91
C ASP A 4 -13.74 -7.44 -0.24
N ILE A 5 -14.47 -6.33 -0.26
CA ILE A 5 -14.11 -5.14 0.51
C ILE A 5 -14.70 -5.28 1.90
N LYS A 6 -13.86 -5.11 2.93
CA LYS A 6 -14.27 -5.20 4.33
C LYS A 6 -15.44 -4.25 4.65
N ASP A 7 -16.40 -4.72 5.43
CA ASP A 7 -17.67 -4.06 5.75
C ASP A 7 -18.60 -3.87 4.53
N TYR A 8 -18.24 -4.42 3.38
CA TYR A 8 -18.98 -4.40 2.12
C TYR A 8 -18.95 -5.77 1.43
N GLU A 9 -18.82 -6.85 2.20
CA GLU A 9 -18.76 -8.23 1.72
C GLU A 9 -20.05 -8.58 0.96
N GLY A 10 -19.90 -9.25 -0.18
CA GLY A 10 -21.00 -9.59 -1.08
C GLY A 10 -21.66 -8.37 -1.77
N LEU A 11 -21.18 -7.16 -1.50
CA LEU A 11 -21.65 -5.91 -2.11
C LEU A 11 -20.62 -5.38 -3.11
N TYR A 12 -19.35 -5.36 -2.73
CA TYR A 12 -18.27 -4.87 -3.59
C TYR A 12 -17.01 -5.71 -3.44
N GLU A 13 -16.30 -5.85 -4.55
CA GLU A 13 -15.01 -6.51 -4.60
C GLU A 13 -13.96 -5.61 -5.24
N ILE A 14 -12.70 -5.82 -4.88
CA ILE A 14 -11.52 -5.19 -5.46
C ILE A 14 -10.57 -6.24 -6.02
N ASN A 15 -9.95 -5.95 -7.17
CA ASN A 15 -8.95 -6.84 -7.77
C ASN A 15 -7.52 -6.34 -7.59
N GLU A 16 -6.56 -7.15 -8.06
CA GLU A 16 -5.12 -6.87 -7.99
C GLU A 16 -4.70 -5.57 -8.67
N ASN A 17 -5.49 -5.06 -9.62
CA ASN A 17 -5.25 -3.78 -10.30
C ASN A 17 -5.96 -2.61 -9.60
N ALA A 18 -6.45 -2.83 -8.36
CA ALA A 18 -7.24 -1.90 -7.57
C ALA A 18 -8.50 -1.39 -8.30
N VAL A 19 -9.05 -2.20 -9.22
CA VAL A 19 -10.36 -1.96 -9.81
C VAL A 19 -11.41 -2.48 -8.85
N VAL A 20 -12.40 -1.64 -8.56
CA VAL A 20 -13.53 -2.01 -7.70
C VAL A 20 -14.74 -2.27 -8.57
N ARG A 21 -15.47 -3.34 -8.26
CA ARG A 21 -16.75 -3.64 -8.90
C ARG A 21 -17.84 -3.83 -7.87
N ARG A 22 -19.06 -3.51 -8.28
CA ARG A 22 -20.29 -3.93 -7.61
C ARG A 22 -20.54 -5.39 -7.93
N VAL A 23 -20.91 -6.19 -6.93
CA VAL A 23 -21.34 -7.59 -7.11
C VAL A 23 -22.83 -7.61 -7.46
N GLU A 24 -23.22 -8.54 -8.34
CA GLU A 24 -24.62 -8.76 -8.69
C GLU A 24 -25.44 -9.15 -7.45
N GLY A 25 -26.66 -8.60 -7.34
CA GLY A 25 -27.52 -8.89 -6.20
C GLY A 25 -28.83 -8.12 -6.27
N LYS A 26 -29.43 -7.89 -5.10
CA LYS A 26 -30.62 -7.06 -4.96
C LYS A 26 -30.28 -5.76 -4.24
N GLY A 27 -30.79 -4.66 -4.77
CA GLY A 27 -30.79 -3.36 -4.10
C GLY A 27 -31.75 -3.35 -2.91
N ILE A 28 -31.70 -2.28 -2.13
CA ILE A 28 -32.58 -2.09 -0.97
C ILE A 28 -34.04 -1.94 -1.39
N ASP A 29 -34.25 -1.40 -2.59
CA ASP A 29 -35.55 -1.27 -3.26
C ASP A 29 -36.04 -2.60 -3.89
N GLY A 30 -35.32 -3.70 -3.67
CA GLY A 30 -35.62 -5.01 -4.25
C GLY A 30 -35.28 -5.14 -5.73
N ARG A 31 -34.77 -4.08 -6.37
CA ARG A 31 -34.39 -4.13 -7.80
C ARG A 31 -33.11 -4.94 -7.99
N LYS A 32 -33.03 -5.62 -9.13
CA LYS A 32 -31.82 -6.35 -9.53
C LYS A 32 -30.69 -5.34 -9.79
N VAL A 33 -29.56 -5.53 -9.12
CA VAL A 33 -28.33 -4.77 -9.35
C VAL A 33 -27.37 -5.65 -10.13
N THR A 34 -26.89 -5.17 -11.27
CA THR A 34 -25.93 -5.88 -12.10
C THR A 34 -24.49 -5.54 -11.72
N THR A 35 -23.59 -6.48 -12.00
CA THR A 35 -22.16 -6.28 -11.86
C THR A 35 -21.68 -5.15 -12.78
N HIS A 36 -21.01 -4.16 -12.20
CA HIS A 36 -20.40 -3.08 -12.95
C HIS A 36 -19.17 -2.53 -12.22
N VAL A 37 -18.25 -1.93 -12.96
CA VAL A 37 -17.07 -1.28 -12.40
C VAL A 37 -17.47 0.05 -11.78
N VAL A 38 -17.01 0.30 -10.55
CA VAL A 38 -17.22 1.56 -9.85
C VAL A 38 -16.08 2.50 -10.21
N VAL A 39 -16.42 3.63 -10.83
CA VAL A 39 -15.43 4.62 -11.27
C VAL A 39 -14.85 5.36 -10.06
N SER A 40 -13.51 5.41 -9.99
CA SER A 40 -12.82 6.23 -9.00
C SER A 40 -12.62 7.67 -9.51
N SER A 41 -12.76 8.64 -8.62
CA SER A 41 -12.39 10.03 -8.88
C SER A 41 -10.93 10.26 -8.54
N LYS A 42 -10.31 11.26 -9.16
CA LYS A 42 -8.91 11.65 -8.92
C LYS A 42 -8.86 13.09 -8.43
N THR A 43 -8.05 13.35 -7.43
CA THR A 43 -7.71 14.71 -7.00
C THR A 43 -6.63 15.33 -7.89
N ARG A 44 -6.41 16.64 -7.78
CA ARG A 44 -5.30 17.34 -8.46
C ARG A 44 -3.92 16.73 -8.16
N LYS A 45 -3.74 16.17 -6.96
CA LYS A 45 -2.50 15.50 -6.53
C LYS A 45 -2.40 14.03 -7.00
N GLY A 46 -3.41 13.52 -7.70
CA GLY A 46 -3.43 12.16 -8.24
C GLY A 46 -4.02 11.09 -7.29
N THR A 47 -4.29 11.43 -6.02
CA THR A 47 -4.94 10.51 -5.07
C THR A 47 -6.32 10.12 -5.58
N ARG A 48 -6.60 8.81 -5.61
CA ARG A 48 -7.88 8.24 -6.05
C ARG A 48 -8.83 8.03 -4.88
N TYR A 49 -10.08 8.40 -5.09
CA TYR A 49 -11.18 8.19 -4.16
C TYR A 49 -12.30 7.40 -4.83
N ILE A 50 -13.02 6.61 -4.04
CA ILE A 50 -14.14 5.82 -4.52
C ILE A 50 -15.33 5.95 -3.58
N ALA A 51 -16.52 6.10 -4.13
CA ALA A 51 -17.75 6.17 -3.37
C ALA A 51 -18.47 4.82 -3.43
N LEU A 52 -18.74 4.23 -2.26
CA LEU A 52 -19.48 2.98 -2.12
C LEU A 52 -20.81 3.24 -1.42
N TRP A 53 -21.83 2.47 -1.80
CA TRP A 53 -23.18 2.58 -1.25
C TRP A 53 -23.55 1.33 -0.45
N LYS A 54 -24.01 1.50 0.78
CA LYS A 54 -24.55 0.43 1.62
C LYS A 54 -25.74 0.97 2.39
N ASN A 55 -26.86 0.26 2.35
CA ASN A 55 -28.07 0.61 3.09
C ASN A 55 -28.53 2.06 2.87
N GLY A 56 -28.46 2.55 1.62
CA GLY A 56 -28.91 3.90 1.23
C GLY A 56 -27.90 5.00 1.55
N ASN A 57 -26.82 4.66 2.25
CA ASN A 57 -25.78 5.60 2.64
C ASN A 57 -24.58 5.50 1.69
N ARG A 58 -24.14 6.66 1.21
CA ARG A 58 -22.92 6.81 0.40
C ARG A 58 -21.75 7.19 1.30
N LYS A 59 -20.65 6.46 1.22
CA LYS A 59 -19.39 6.81 1.87
C LYS A 59 -18.24 6.82 0.86
N THR A 60 -17.35 7.80 1.00
CA THR A 60 -16.18 7.96 0.11
C THR A 60 -14.93 7.48 0.83
N PHE A 61 -14.12 6.68 0.15
CA PHE A 61 -12.90 6.08 0.67
C PHE A 61 -11.71 6.44 -0.21
N MET A 62 -10.51 6.47 0.38
CA MET A 62 -9.27 6.47 -0.37
C MET A 62 -9.04 5.08 -0.96
N LEU A 63 -8.85 4.99 -2.28
CA LEU A 63 -8.76 3.70 -2.97
C LEU A 63 -7.58 2.85 -2.48
N HIS A 64 -6.46 3.49 -2.16
CA HIS A 64 -5.25 2.79 -1.69
C HIS A 64 -5.46 2.13 -0.32
N LYS A 65 -6.33 2.66 0.54
CA LYS A 65 -6.63 2.05 1.85
C LYS A 65 -7.45 0.77 1.71
N LEU A 66 -8.49 0.81 0.86
CA LEU A 66 -9.28 -0.38 0.56
C LEU A 66 -8.43 -1.47 -0.10
N TYR A 67 -7.53 -1.06 -1.00
CA TYR A 67 -6.61 -1.98 -1.68
C TYR A 67 -5.61 -2.61 -0.70
N ALA A 68 -5.02 -1.79 0.19
CA ALA A 68 -4.12 -2.26 1.24
C ALA A 68 -4.80 -3.30 2.15
N GLU A 69 -6.00 -2.99 2.63
CA GLU A 69 -6.75 -3.86 3.53
C GLU A 69 -7.19 -5.17 2.86
N ALA A 70 -7.74 -5.11 1.64
CA ALA A 70 -8.21 -6.30 0.93
C ALA A 70 -7.09 -7.28 0.55
N PHE A 71 -5.87 -6.77 0.33
CA PHE A 71 -4.72 -7.57 -0.07
C PHE A 71 -3.68 -7.77 1.03
N TYR A 72 -3.99 -7.37 2.26
CA TYR A 72 -3.11 -7.51 3.43
C TYR A 72 -1.71 -6.91 3.22
N MET A 73 -1.64 -5.73 2.57
CA MET A 73 -0.40 -4.98 2.35
C MET A 73 -0.43 -3.63 3.07
N SER A 74 0.70 -2.94 3.13
CA SER A 74 0.77 -1.60 3.73
C SER A 74 0.08 -0.56 2.84
N GLU A 75 -0.34 0.57 3.43
CA GLU A 75 -0.84 1.72 2.65
C GLU A 75 0.22 2.31 1.72
N ASN A 76 1.50 2.25 2.11
CA ASN A 76 2.61 2.77 1.32
C ASN A 76 2.83 1.92 0.07
N GLU A 77 2.82 0.61 0.20
CA GLU A 77 2.91 -0.31 -0.92
C GLU A 77 1.74 -0.11 -1.88
N ALA A 78 0.52 -0.05 -1.35
CA ALA A 78 -0.67 0.24 -2.14
C ALA A 78 -0.54 1.57 -2.90
N CYS A 79 -0.01 2.62 -2.27
CA CYS A 79 0.25 3.91 -2.91
C CYS A 79 1.29 3.82 -4.03
N ARG A 80 2.40 3.10 -3.81
CA ARG A 80 3.44 2.93 -4.84
C ARG A 80 2.87 2.20 -6.06
N ARG A 81 2.08 1.14 -5.84
CA ARG A 81 1.43 0.39 -6.91
C ARG A 81 0.44 1.24 -7.70
N LEU A 82 -0.42 1.99 -7.01
CA LEU A 82 -1.47 2.80 -7.65
C LEU A 82 -0.98 4.08 -8.34
N TYR A 83 0.05 4.73 -7.80
CA TYR A 83 0.40 6.10 -8.17
C TYR A 83 1.82 6.26 -8.70
N LYS A 84 2.72 5.32 -8.42
CA LYS A 84 4.14 5.41 -8.78
C LYS A 84 4.58 4.35 -9.80
N GLY A 85 3.65 3.54 -10.31
CA GLY A 85 3.92 2.51 -11.30
C GLY A 85 4.76 1.34 -10.76
N PHE A 86 4.80 1.17 -9.44
CA PHE A 86 5.52 0.07 -8.82
C PHE A 86 4.75 -1.25 -8.99
N ILE A 87 5.36 -2.26 -9.60
CA ILE A 87 4.65 -3.51 -9.92
C ILE A 87 4.68 -4.51 -8.73
N GLY A 88 5.46 -4.23 -7.69
CA GLY A 88 5.53 -5.12 -6.52
C GLY A 88 6.43 -6.33 -6.70
N TYR A 89 7.45 -6.27 -7.58
CA TYR A 89 8.44 -7.33 -7.70
C TYR A 89 9.28 -7.41 -6.41
N GLY A 90 8.83 -8.26 -5.47
CA GLY A 90 9.51 -8.49 -4.19
C GLY A 90 10.98 -8.91 -4.36
N GLN A 91 11.32 -9.55 -5.50
CA GLN A 91 12.71 -9.92 -5.81
C GLN A 91 13.65 -8.71 -5.85
N ALA A 92 13.22 -7.57 -6.40
CA ALA A 92 14.08 -6.38 -6.45
C ALA A 92 14.35 -5.83 -5.05
N VAL A 93 13.33 -5.80 -4.20
CA VAL A 93 13.46 -5.38 -2.79
C VAL A 93 14.37 -6.35 -2.03
N GLN A 94 14.20 -7.65 -2.25
CA GLN A 94 15.04 -8.67 -1.63
C GLN A 94 16.49 -8.56 -2.09
N ASN A 95 16.75 -8.36 -3.39
CA ASN A 95 18.10 -8.15 -3.91
C ASN A 95 18.78 -6.94 -3.25
N VAL A 96 18.07 -5.82 -3.09
CA VAL A 96 18.58 -4.63 -2.40
C VAL A 96 18.88 -4.94 -0.93
N LYS A 97 17.97 -5.63 -0.25
CA LYS A 97 18.15 -6.05 1.15
C LYS A 97 19.38 -6.95 1.32
N ASP A 98 19.58 -7.91 0.43
CA ASP A 98 20.70 -8.84 0.48
C ASP A 98 22.04 -8.12 0.27
N ILE A 99 22.09 -7.16 -0.66
CA ILE A 99 23.27 -6.31 -0.88
C ILE A 99 23.59 -5.50 0.38
N LEU A 100 22.57 -4.90 1.01
CA LEU A 100 22.76 -4.08 2.22
C LEU A 100 23.23 -4.91 3.41
N LEU A 101 22.68 -6.11 3.60
CA LEU A 101 23.12 -7.02 4.67
C LEU A 101 24.57 -7.47 4.46
N LYS A 102 24.97 -7.71 3.21
CA LYS A 102 26.36 -8.00 2.90
C LYS A 102 27.27 -6.82 3.24
N ASN A 103 26.91 -5.62 2.79
CA ASN A 103 27.68 -4.40 3.07
C ASN A 103 27.79 -4.14 4.58
N LEU A 104 26.70 -4.35 5.33
CA LEU A 104 26.70 -4.21 6.78
C LEU A 104 27.72 -5.16 7.44
N SER A 105 27.73 -6.43 7.02
CA SER A 105 28.70 -7.41 7.52
C SER A 105 30.14 -7.03 7.23
N ASP A 106 30.41 -6.44 6.07
CA ASP A 106 31.76 -6.00 5.71
C ASP A 106 32.18 -4.76 6.52
N LEU A 107 31.29 -3.77 6.69
CA LEU A 107 31.53 -2.59 7.52
C LEU A 107 31.72 -2.93 9.01
N GLU A 108 30.97 -3.90 9.54
CA GLU A 108 31.13 -4.38 10.92
C GLU A 108 32.50 -5.03 11.14
N LYS A 109 33.04 -5.74 10.13
CA LYS A 109 34.41 -6.28 10.19
C LYS A 109 35.44 -5.16 10.18
N GLU A 110 35.31 -4.17 9.29
CA GLU A 110 36.20 -3.01 9.24
C GLU A 110 36.19 -2.24 10.57
N GLN A 111 35.01 -2.05 11.17
CA GLN A 111 34.83 -1.45 12.48
C GLN A 111 35.56 -2.23 13.58
N SER A 112 35.54 -3.57 13.51
CA SER A 112 36.24 -4.43 14.48
C SER A 112 37.77 -4.37 14.36
N ILE A 113 38.29 -4.01 13.19
CA ILE A 113 39.72 -3.85 12.90
C ILE A 113 40.22 -2.45 13.31
N GLY A 114 39.31 -1.55 13.73
CA GLY A 114 39.62 -0.23 14.26
C GLY A 114 39.35 0.92 13.28
N GLU A 115 38.76 0.65 12.13
CA GLU A 115 38.26 1.72 11.24
C GLU A 115 36.98 2.34 11.83
N ASN A 116 36.75 3.63 11.62
CA ASN A 116 35.50 4.26 12.03
C ASN A 116 34.46 4.11 10.91
N ARG A 117 33.49 3.22 11.10
CA ARG A 117 32.36 2.93 10.20
C ARG A 117 31.01 3.11 10.89
N HIS A 118 31.00 3.77 12.06
CA HIS A 118 29.83 3.85 12.92
C HIS A 118 28.60 4.45 12.20
N ASP A 119 28.81 5.55 11.47
CA ASP A 119 27.75 6.27 10.79
C ASP A 119 27.19 5.47 9.60
N GLU A 120 28.05 4.79 8.83
CA GLU A 120 27.65 3.95 7.70
C GLU A 120 26.82 2.75 8.18
N ILE A 121 27.25 2.10 9.26
CA ILE A 121 26.53 1.01 9.91
C ILE A 121 25.15 1.49 10.36
N LEU A 122 25.09 2.64 11.06
CA LEU A 122 23.85 3.22 11.55
C LEU A 122 22.88 3.55 10.42
N TYR A 123 23.38 4.13 9.32
CA TYR A 123 22.58 4.45 8.14
C TYR A 123 21.99 3.19 7.48
N ILE A 124 22.81 2.14 7.30
CA ILE A 124 22.34 0.89 6.68
C ILE A 124 21.33 0.19 7.60
N GLN A 125 21.57 0.16 8.91
CA GLN A 125 20.62 -0.41 9.88
C GLN A 125 19.28 0.33 9.86
N GLN A 126 19.30 1.66 9.83
CA GLN A 126 18.10 2.46 9.70
C GLN A 126 17.36 2.13 8.38
N PHE A 127 18.07 2.07 7.26
CA PHE A 127 17.46 1.77 5.97
C PHE A 127 16.87 0.35 5.92
N LEU A 128 17.53 -0.64 6.53
CA LEU A 128 17.01 -1.99 6.67
C LEU A 128 15.74 -2.05 7.54
N ASP A 129 15.67 -1.25 8.61
CA ASP A 129 14.46 -1.12 9.42
C ASP A 129 13.31 -0.47 8.63
N GLU A 130 13.60 0.57 7.84
CA GLU A 130 12.63 1.21 6.96
C GLU A 130 12.08 0.23 5.91
N LEU A 131 12.94 -0.59 5.30
CA LEU A 131 12.54 -1.65 4.37
C LEU A 131 11.66 -2.71 5.05
N LYS A 132 11.96 -3.08 6.30
CA LYS A 132 11.20 -4.07 7.07
C LYS A 132 9.82 -3.56 7.46
N ASN A 133 9.74 -2.31 7.90
CA ASN A 133 8.51 -1.71 8.41
C ASN A 133 7.70 -1.00 7.32
N ASP A 134 8.19 -1.02 6.07
CA ASP A 134 7.67 -0.27 4.93
C ASP A 134 7.42 1.22 5.23
N LYS A 135 8.24 1.79 6.12
CA LYS A 135 8.21 3.19 6.54
C LYS A 135 9.06 4.06 5.62
N VAL A 136 9.09 3.79 4.30
CA VAL A 136 9.88 4.61 3.38
C VAL A 136 9.42 6.06 3.47
N CYS A 137 10.26 6.88 4.08
CA CYS A 137 9.95 8.25 4.46
C CYS A 137 10.02 9.14 3.21
N GLY A 138 8.93 9.16 2.44
CA GLY A 138 8.76 10.02 1.26
C GLY A 138 7.33 10.58 1.12
N VAL A 139 6.39 10.08 1.92
CA VAL A 139 5.12 10.76 2.20
C VAL A 139 5.31 11.38 3.57
N ARG A 140 5.43 12.72 3.63
CA ARG A 140 5.36 13.44 4.90
C ARG A 140 4.15 12.91 5.64
N GLN A 141 4.36 12.20 6.75
CA GLN A 141 3.37 12.22 7.81
C GLN A 141 3.32 13.69 8.20
N VAL A 142 2.25 14.36 7.78
CA VAL A 142 1.90 15.65 8.37
C VAL A 142 1.41 15.27 9.76
N GLU A 143 2.35 14.96 10.64
CA GLU A 143 2.09 14.95 12.07
C GLU A 143 1.69 16.38 12.41
N ASN A 144 0.50 16.49 12.97
CA ASN A 144 -0.07 17.75 13.39
C ASN A 144 0.91 18.42 14.36
N ILE A 145 1.57 19.48 13.88
CA ILE A 145 2.09 20.50 14.77
C ILE A 145 0.88 21.33 15.19
N LYS A 146 0.26 20.92 16.30
CA LYS A 146 -0.23 21.73 17.42
C LYS A 146 -1.08 20.89 18.36
#